data_AF-W4VMH9-F1
#
_entry.id   AF-W4VMH9-F1
#
_cell.length_a   1.000
_cell.length_b   1.000
_cell.length_c   1.000
_cell.angle_alpha   90.00
_cell.angle_beta   90.00
_cell.angle_gamma   90.00
#
_symmetry.space_group_name_H-M   'P 1'
#
loop_
_entity.id
_entity.type
_entity.pdbx_description
1 polymer ?
#
loop_
_entity_poly.entity_id
_entity_poly.type
_entity_poly.pdbx_seq_one_letter_code
_entity_poly.pdbx_strand_id
1 'polypeptide(L)'
;MLLYDLENDQDFQYLTSRLLVSSPASGSDQGGLFLIDFKTNTLEKLYSGSCSGMTRVNDRLYITSDDNQIITMDQRFQVIRKTNYGKLDFHGIATFNEHVVLIVETATNTIGCYETDNLTRIGGDPLRFFR
;
A
#
# COMPACT_ATOMS: atom_id res chain seq x y z
N MET A 1 -11.16 -18.23 -11.18
CA MET A 1 -10.88 -17.92 -12.60
C MET A 1 -10.95 -16.40 -12.69
N LEU A 2 -9.81 -15.71 -12.68
CA LEU A 2 -9.66 -14.48 -11.88
C LEU A 2 -9.48 -13.16 -12.66
N LEU A 3 -9.35 -13.22 -13.97
CA LEU A 3 -9.40 -12.04 -14.84
C LEU A 3 -10.51 -12.29 -15.87
N TYR A 4 -11.77 -12.21 -15.43
CA TYR A 4 -12.99 -12.40 -16.25
C TYR A 4 -12.84 -11.85 -17.67
N ASP A 5 -12.50 -12.72 -18.62
CA ASP A 5 -12.34 -12.40 -20.05
C ASP A 5 -11.40 -11.22 -20.39
N LEU A 6 -10.66 -10.67 -19.42
CA LEU A 6 -9.70 -9.57 -19.63
C LEU A 6 -8.57 -9.99 -20.57
N GLU A 7 -8.20 -11.27 -20.57
CA GLU A 7 -7.24 -11.82 -21.55
C GLU A 7 -7.78 -11.80 -23.00
N ASN A 8 -9.10 -11.81 -23.16
CA ASN A 8 -9.79 -11.74 -24.45
C ASN A 8 -10.19 -10.31 -24.82
N ASP A 9 -10.01 -9.35 -23.90
CA ASP A 9 -10.28 -7.94 -24.12
C ASP A 9 -9.16 -7.32 -24.97
N GLN A 10 -9.56 -6.71 -26.08
CA GLN A 10 -8.64 -6.11 -27.05
C GLN A 10 -7.81 -4.97 -26.44
N ASP A 11 -8.30 -4.33 -25.38
CA ASP A 11 -7.59 -3.26 -24.67
C ASP A 11 -6.44 -3.81 -23.81
N PHE A 12 -6.50 -5.09 -23.43
CA PHE A 12 -5.55 -5.73 -22.51
C PHE A 12 -4.53 -6.64 -23.23
N GLN A 13 -4.73 -6.93 -24.52
CA GLN A 13 -3.85 -7.81 -25.31
C GLN A 13 -2.37 -7.35 -25.36
N TYR A 14 -2.10 -6.06 -25.11
CA TYR A 14 -0.75 -5.50 -25.12
C TYR A 14 -0.09 -5.43 -23.74
N LEU A 15 -0.83 -5.76 -22.67
CA LEU A 15 -0.32 -5.70 -21.32
C LEU A 15 0.51 -6.94 -21.03
N THR A 16 1.83 -6.80 -21.07
CA THR A 16 2.78 -7.84 -20.65
C THR A 16 3.37 -7.58 -19.27
N SER A 17 2.95 -6.48 -18.63
CA SER A 17 3.50 -6.02 -17.36
C SER A 17 2.92 -6.81 -16.20
N ARG A 18 3.66 -6.82 -15.09
CA ARG A 18 3.12 -7.27 -13.79
C ARG A 18 2.63 -6.06 -13.03
N LEU A 19 1.44 -6.16 -12.43
CA LEU A 19 0.88 -5.11 -11.59
C LEU A 19 0.83 -5.58 -10.14
N LEU A 20 1.29 -4.71 -9.25
CA LEU A 20 1.16 -4.88 -7.82
C LEU A 20 -0.04 -4.04 -7.36
N VAL A 21 -1.00 -4.68 -6.69
CA VAL A 21 -2.28 -4.07 -6.31
C VAL A 21 -2.47 -4.20 -4.81
N SER A 22 -2.73 -3.09 -4.13
CA SER A 22 -3.17 -3.06 -2.73
C SER A 22 -4.68 -3.02 -2.69
N SER A 23 -5.28 -3.81 -1.81
CA SER A 23 -6.70 -3.80 -1.57
C SER A 23 -7.00 -3.70 -0.07
N PRO A 24 -7.81 -2.71 0.37
CA PRO A 24 -8.23 -2.64 1.75
C PRO A 24 -9.15 -3.82 2.09
N ALA A 25 -9.25 -4.15 3.37
CA ALA A 25 -10.21 -5.13 3.85
C ALA A 25 -11.64 -4.54 3.80
N SER A 26 -12.64 -5.38 3.54
CA SER A 26 -14.05 -4.97 3.55
C SER A 26 -14.91 -6.09 4.13
N GLY A 27 -15.54 -5.83 5.27
CA GLY A 27 -16.38 -6.82 5.96
C GLY A 27 -15.60 -8.09 6.33
N SER A 28 -16.01 -9.23 5.76
CA SER A 28 -15.33 -10.52 5.98
C SER A 28 -14.07 -10.72 5.13
N ASP A 29 -13.88 -9.91 4.08
CA ASP A 29 -12.77 -10.08 3.14
C ASP A 29 -11.52 -9.38 3.65
N GLN A 30 -10.45 -10.16 3.79
CA GLN A 30 -9.18 -9.73 4.40
C GLN A 30 -8.32 -8.83 3.49
N GLY A 31 -8.84 -8.28 2.39
CA GLY A 31 -8.07 -7.46 1.44
C GLY A 31 -6.80 -8.18 0.95
N GLY A 32 -5.74 -7.39 0.73
CA GLY A 32 -4.38 -7.91 0.58
C GLY A 32 -3.48 -7.15 -0.39
N LEU A 33 -2.28 -7.71 -0.56
CA LEU A 33 -1.35 -7.36 -1.64
C LEU A 33 -1.42 -8.44 -2.71
N PHE A 34 -1.63 -8.03 -3.95
CA PHE A 34 -1.82 -8.92 -5.08
C PHE A 34 -0.83 -8.63 -6.19
N LEU A 35 -0.30 -9.69 -6.80
CA LEU A 35 0.47 -9.62 -8.04
C LEU A 35 -0.38 -10.17 -9.18
N ILE A 36 -0.66 -9.30 -10.15
CA ILE A 36 -1.32 -9.67 -11.40
C ILE A 36 -0.24 -9.82 -12.46
N ASP A 37 -0.15 -10.99 -13.08
CA ASP A 37 0.69 -11.22 -14.26
C ASP A 37 -0.21 -11.43 -15.48
N PHE A 38 -0.27 -10.42 -16.35
CA PHE A 38 -1.06 -10.47 -17.58
C PHE A 38 -0.46 -11.40 -18.63
N LYS A 39 0.85 -11.68 -18.59
CA LYS A 39 1.49 -12.58 -19.55
C LYS A 39 1.11 -14.03 -19.28
N THR A 40 1.01 -14.41 -17.99
CA THR A 40 0.64 -15.77 -17.59
C THR A 40 -0.82 -15.92 -17.16
N ASN A 41 -1.59 -14.83 -17.18
CA ASN A 41 -2.95 -14.75 -16.66
C ASN A 41 -3.07 -15.30 -15.21
N THR A 42 -2.18 -14.85 -14.33
CA THR A 42 -2.16 -15.29 -12.93
C THR A 42 -2.43 -14.14 -11.97
N LEU A 43 -3.14 -14.47 -10.89
CA LEU A 43 -3.32 -13.62 -9.72
C LEU A 43 -2.75 -14.35 -8.50
N GLU A 44 -1.71 -13.78 -7.92
CA GLU A 44 -1.12 -14.27 -6.69
C GLU A 44 -1.43 -13.31 -5.53
N LYS A 45 -1.96 -13.83 -4.42
CA LYS A 45 -2.07 -13.06 -3.18
C LYS A 45 -0.75 -13.21 -2.41
N LEU A 46 0.02 -12.13 -2.37
CA LEU A 46 1.31 -12.06 -1.69
C LEU A 46 1.17 -11.84 -0.18
N TYR A 47 0.10 -11.16 0.24
CA TYR A 47 -0.16 -10.84 1.64
C TYR A 47 -1.66 -10.78 1.92
N SER A 48 -2.06 -11.28 3.10
CA SER A 48 -3.42 -11.20 3.63
C SER A 48 -3.49 -10.19 4.77
N GLY A 49 -4.44 -9.28 4.70
CA GLY A 49 -4.62 -8.15 5.62
C GLY A 49 -4.94 -6.88 4.83
N SER A 50 -5.46 -5.85 5.53
CA SER A 50 -5.82 -4.61 4.85
C SER A 50 -4.58 -3.91 4.27
N CYS A 51 -4.71 -3.46 3.02
CA CYS A 51 -3.68 -2.71 2.30
C CYS A 51 -4.36 -1.55 1.57
N SER A 52 -4.37 -0.36 2.17
CA SER A 52 -5.09 0.81 1.64
C SER A 52 -4.27 1.61 0.63
N GLY A 53 -2.95 1.59 0.76
CA GLY A 53 -2.02 2.28 -0.15
C GLY A 53 -0.63 1.68 -0.10
N MET A 54 0.18 1.96 -1.12
CA MET A 54 1.55 1.50 -1.16
C MET A 54 2.49 2.50 -1.84
N THR A 55 3.75 2.50 -1.43
CA THR A 55 4.83 3.20 -2.14
C THR A 55 6.14 2.44 -2.00
N ARG A 56 7.06 2.65 -2.95
CA ARG A 56 8.40 2.06 -2.90
C ARG A 56 9.42 3.16 -2.60
N VAL A 57 10.23 2.93 -1.58
CA VAL A 57 11.40 3.76 -1.29
C VAL A 57 12.62 2.85 -1.28
N ASN A 58 13.60 3.14 -2.14
CA ASN A 58 14.75 2.29 -2.38
C ASN A 58 14.31 0.85 -2.71
N ASP A 59 14.75 -0.11 -1.90
CA ASP A 59 14.47 -1.55 -2.05
C ASP A 59 13.40 -2.07 -1.09
N ARG A 60 12.58 -1.17 -0.54
CA ARG A 60 11.51 -1.52 0.40
C ARG A 60 10.16 -1.02 -0.12
N LEU A 61 9.16 -1.86 0.12
CA LEU A 61 7.76 -1.50 -0.09
C LEU A 61 7.15 -1.09 1.26
N TYR A 62 6.48 0.05 1.28
CA TYR A 62 5.74 0.55 2.44
C TYR A 62 4.26 0.49 2.11
N ILE A 63 3.49 -0.12 2.98
CA ILE A 63 2.05 -0.31 2.82
C ILE A 63 1.35 0.29 4.02
N THR A 64 0.36 1.12 3.76
CA THR A 64 -0.57 1.64 4.76
C THR A 64 -1.75 0.69 4.89
N SER A 65 -2.25 0.55 6.11
CA SER A 65 -3.37 -0.32 6.45
C SER A 65 -4.36 0.44 7.33
N ASP A 66 -5.66 0.17 7.13
CA ASP A 66 -6.75 0.73 7.93
C ASP A 66 -6.78 0.22 9.39
N ASP A 67 -5.99 -0.80 9.71
CA ASP A 67 -5.80 -1.32 11.07
C ASP A 67 -4.75 -0.54 11.89
N ASN A 68 -4.51 0.71 11.52
CA ASN A 68 -3.54 1.64 12.10
C ASN A 68 -2.07 1.19 11.96
N GLN A 69 -1.75 0.48 10.87
CA GLN A 69 -0.40 -0.04 10.66
C GLN A 69 0.28 0.53 9.42
N ILE A 70 1.60 0.63 9.53
CA ILE A 70 2.50 0.74 8.39
C ILE A 70 3.31 -0.56 8.33
N ILE A 71 3.22 -1.25 7.19
CA ILE A 71 3.90 -2.51 6.92
C ILE A 71 5.07 -2.24 5.98
N THR A 72 6.25 -2.74 6.33
CA THR A 72 7.45 -2.68 5.48
C THR A 72 7.75 -4.07 4.96
N MET A 73 7.94 -4.20 3.65
CA MET A 73 8.31 -5.44 2.98
C MET A 73 9.62 -5.30 2.19
N ASP A 74 10.30 -6.42 1.97
CA ASP A 74 11.44 -6.53 1.07
C ASP A 74 10.99 -6.65 -0.41
N GLN A 75 11.97 -6.75 -1.32
CA GLN A 75 11.72 -6.93 -2.75
C GLN A 75 11.08 -8.27 -3.12
N ARG A 76 11.03 -9.23 -2.19
CA ARG A 76 10.37 -10.54 -2.33
C ARG A 76 9.01 -10.55 -1.62
N PHE A 77 8.50 -9.36 -1.28
CA PHE A 77 7.22 -9.13 -0.60
C PHE A 77 7.14 -9.82 0.77
N GLN A 78 8.28 -10.10 1.40
CA GLN A 78 8.34 -10.61 2.77
C GLN A 78 8.23 -9.46 3.76
N VAL A 79 7.41 -9.63 4.79
CA VAL A 79 7.25 -8.62 5.85
C VAL A 79 8.54 -8.50 6.66
N ILE A 80 9.16 -7.32 6.61
CA ILE A 80 10.31 -6.95 7.44
C ILE A 80 9.81 -6.43 8.80
N ARG A 81 8.77 -5.58 8.77
CA ARG A 81 8.29 -4.87 9.96
C ARG A 81 6.82 -4.51 9.84
N LYS A 82 6.11 -4.49 10.97
CA LYS A 82 4.81 -3.85 11.15
C LYS A 82 4.91 -2.84 12.29
N THR A 83 4.48 -1.61 12.06
CA THR A 83 4.46 -0.57 13.11
C THR A 83 3.03 -0.11 13.31
N ASN A 84 2.56 -0.12 14.55
CA ASN A 84 1.19 0.27 14.90
C ASN A 84 1.18 1.68 15.51
N TYR A 85 0.22 2.49 15.08
CA TYR A 85 0.03 3.86 15.54
C TYR A 85 -1.38 3.95 16.10
N GLY A 86 -1.54 3.68 17.40
CA GLY A 86 -2.87 3.67 18.01
C GLY A 86 -3.66 4.94 17.67
N LYS A 87 -4.92 4.76 17.23
CA LYS A 87 -5.88 5.84 16.90
C LYS A 87 -5.60 6.62 15.61
N LEU A 88 -4.82 6.09 14.65
CA LEU A 88 -4.65 6.67 13.32
C LEU A 88 -5.14 5.71 12.24
N ASP A 89 -6.05 6.16 11.39
CA ASP A 89 -6.47 5.43 10.19
C ASP A 89 -5.64 5.90 8.98
N PHE A 90 -4.98 4.97 8.29
CA PHE A 90 -4.06 5.26 7.19
C PHE A 90 -4.60 4.77 5.84
N HIS A 91 -4.57 5.66 4.86
CA HIS A 91 -5.10 5.37 3.52
C HIS A 91 -4.02 5.48 2.44
N GLY A 92 -3.80 6.67 1.90
CA GLY A 92 -2.79 6.92 0.89
C GLY A 92 -1.38 7.06 1.48
N ILE A 93 -0.38 6.67 0.69
CA ILE A 93 1.04 6.88 0.99
C ILE A 93 1.76 7.32 -0.29
N ALA A 94 2.67 8.27 -0.16
CA ALA A 94 3.52 8.75 -1.25
C ALA A 94 4.97 8.89 -0.78
N THR A 95 5.90 8.58 -1.67
CA THR A 95 7.32 8.85 -1.43
C THR A 95 7.58 10.35 -1.58
N PHE A 96 8.24 10.96 -0.59
CA PHE A 96 8.74 12.34 -0.71
C PHE A 96 10.21 12.35 -1.14
N ASN A 97 11.04 11.55 -0.46
CA ASN A 97 12.44 11.30 -0.81
C ASN A 97 12.90 9.95 -0.21
N GLU A 98 14.19 9.61 -0.29
CA GLU A 98 14.70 8.33 0.24
C GLU A 98 14.57 8.13 1.76
N HIS A 99 14.28 9.20 2.51
CA HIS A 99 14.22 9.21 3.97
C HIS A 99 12.81 9.47 4.52
N VAL A 100 11.87 9.94 3.69
CA VAL A 100 10.56 10.41 4.13
C VAL A 100 9.44 9.93 3.22
N VAL A 101 8.37 9.43 3.83
CA VAL A 101 7.07 9.19 3.18
C VAL A 101 6.00 10.11 3.76
N LEU A 102 5.04 10.48 2.92
CA LEU A 102 3.84 11.21 3.28
C LEU A 102 2.69 10.23 3.38
N ILE A 103 1.95 10.26 4.48
CA ILE A 103 0.86 9.33 4.74
C ILE A 103 -0.41 10.12 5.08
N VAL A 104 -1.50 9.76 4.43
CA VAL A 104 -2.84 10.27 4.73
C VAL A 104 -3.33 9.67 6.04
N GLU A 105 -3.58 10.53 7.03
CA GLU A 105 -4.16 10.23 8.34
C GLU A 105 -5.64 10.65 8.32
N THR A 106 -6.55 9.75 7.95
CA THR A 106 -7.98 10.06 7.79
C THR A 106 -8.65 10.36 9.12
N ALA A 107 -8.23 9.70 10.21
CA ALA A 107 -8.75 9.94 11.56
C ALA A 107 -8.58 11.40 12.02
N THR A 108 -7.56 12.10 11.52
CA THR A 108 -7.25 13.49 11.88
C THR A 108 -7.49 14.47 10.73
N ASN A 109 -7.86 13.99 9.54
CA ASN A 109 -7.93 14.76 8.29
C ASN A 109 -6.61 15.48 7.96
N THR A 110 -5.50 14.74 8.04
CA THR A 110 -4.17 15.31 7.80
C THR A 110 -3.26 14.45 6.94
N ILE A 111 -2.13 15.03 6.53
CA ILE A 111 -0.97 14.30 6.00
C ILE A 111 0.14 14.38 7.05
N GLY A 112 0.63 13.21 7.48
CA GLY A 112 1.81 13.08 8.32
C GLY A 112 3.06 12.78 7.49
N CYS A 113 4.21 13.23 7.98
CA CYS A 113 5.53 12.90 7.44
C CYS A 113 6.17 11.83 8.31
N TYR A 114 6.71 10.76 7.73
CA TYR A 114 7.28 9.64 8.48
C TYR A 114 8.68 9.30 7.97
N GLU A 115 9.63 9.10 8.88
CA GLU A 115 10.99 8.62 8.54
C GLU A 115 10.92 7.19 8.03
N THR A 116 11.57 6.87 6.93
CA THR A 116 11.53 5.51 6.34
C THR A 116 12.24 4.46 7.20
N ASP A 117 13.23 4.87 7.99
CA ASP A 117 14.08 3.93 8.75
C ASP A 117 13.38 3.36 9.97
N ASN A 118 12.68 4.21 10.72
CA ASN A 118 12.05 3.85 11.97
C ASN A 118 10.53 4.08 11.98
N LEU A 119 9.98 4.71 10.94
CA LEU A 119 8.59 5.12 10.80
C LEU A 119 8.15 6.10 11.91
N THR A 120 9.06 6.90 12.46
CA THR A 120 8.70 7.95 13.41
C THR A 120 8.05 9.10 12.64
N ARG A 121 6.93 9.61 13.14
CA ARG A 121 6.28 10.79 12.59
C ARG A 121 7.14 12.03 12.87
N ILE A 122 7.45 12.80 11.85
CA ILE A 122 8.27 14.01 11.90
C ILE A 122 7.37 15.25 11.94
N GLY A 123 7.75 16.24 12.76
CA GLY A 123 7.07 17.54 12.81
C GLY A 123 5.86 17.56 13.75
N GLY A 124 5.58 18.76 14.29
CA GLY A 124 4.47 18.99 15.22
C GLY A 124 3.13 19.17 14.50
N ASP A 125 3.06 20.10 13.56
CA ASP A 125 1.80 20.47 12.91
C ASP A 125 1.58 19.72 11.58
N PRO A 126 0.53 18.91 11.46
CA PRO A 126 0.18 18.26 10.20
C PRO A 126 -0.28 19.25 9.11
N LEU A 127 -0.12 18.85 7.84
CA LEU A 127 -0.85 19.47 6.72
C LEU A 127 -2.31 19.00 6.79
N ARG A 128 -3.26 19.92 7.07
CA ARG A 128 -4.70 19.62 7.11
C ARG A 128 -5.33 19.70 5.72
N PHE A 129 -6.24 18.79 5.41
CA PHE A 129 -6.99 18.81 4.14
C PHE A 129 -7.96 19.98 4.02
N PHE A 130 -8.52 20.44 5.15
CA PHE A 130 -9.49 21.53 5.19
C PHE A 130 -9.10 22.52 6.30
N ARG A 131 -9.05 23.81 5.96
CA ARG A 131 -8.97 24.94 6.90
C ARG A 131 -10.35 25.53 7.12
#